data_AF-A0A744QHN7-F1
#
_entry.id   AF-A0A744QHN7-F1
#
_cell.length_a   1.000
_cell.length_b   1.000
_cell.length_c   1.000
_cell.angle_alpha   90.00
_cell.angle_beta   90.00
_cell.angle_gamma   90.00
#
_symmetry.space_group_name_H-M   'P 1'
#
loop_
_entity.id
_entity.type
_entity.pdbx_description
1 polymer ?
#
loop_
_entity_poly.entity_id
_entity_poly.type
_entity_poly.pdbx_seq_one_letter_code
_entity_poly.pdbx_strand_id
1 'polypeptide(L)'
;MKTNEEYGISQRRMVTNESKAETLTGKDLTTISPWVALSLRLQEAFGLRREESMKFRVSWALKGQSPDSISVISLKPSWTKGGRPRSIPVLTPEQRQLLAEVRQLAGSGSLIPPDRSYREHLREFERQTSGIGIGHTHGLRHAYAQRRYEELTGRKPPVLGGRSRRTMRREERRKDDEIRRKISEELGHSRISVTSIYLGN
;
A
#
# COMPACT_ATOMS: atom_id res chain seq x y z
N MET A 1 -6.63 2.12 -38.97
CA MET A 1 -6.54 1.76 -37.53
C MET A 1 -7.53 2.67 -36.81
N LYS A 2 -8.67 2.13 -36.37
CA LYS A 2 -9.78 2.94 -35.81
C LYS A 2 -9.41 3.48 -34.43
N THR A 3 -9.68 4.76 -34.18
CA THR A 3 -9.37 5.44 -32.91
C THR A 3 -10.50 5.26 -31.90
N ASN A 4 -10.20 5.41 -30.61
CA ASN A 4 -11.15 5.25 -29.50
C ASN A 4 -12.39 6.16 -29.58
N GLU A 5 -12.36 7.21 -30.41
CA GLU A 5 -13.48 8.12 -30.64
C GLU A 5 -14.66 7.43 -31.35
N GLU A 6 -14.40 6.43 -32.21
CA GLU A 6 -15.46 5.72 -32.94
C GLU A 6 -16.28 4.76 -32.05
N TYR A 7 -15.86 4.50 -30.81
CA TYR A 7 -16.53 3.58 -29.89
C TYR A 7 -17.38 4.28 -28.80
N GLY A 8 -17.49 5.61 -28.82
CA GLY A 8 -18.24 6.34 -27.79
C GLY A 8 -17.70 6.17 -26.37
N ILE A 9 -16.46 5.66 -26.22
CA ILE A 9 -15.81 5.52 -24.94
C ILE A 9 -15.25 6.89 -24.56
N SER A 10 -15.95 7.60 -23.69
CA SER A 10 -15.47 8.85 -23.09
C SER A 10 -14.02 8.70 -22.65
N GLN A 11 -13.14 9.64 -23.02
CA GLN A 11 -11.77 9.66 -22.51
C GLN A 11 -11.80 9.54 -20.99
N ARG A 12 -11.23 8.46 -20.45
CA ARG A 12 -11.11 8.30 -19.00
C ARG A 12 -10.37 9.51 -18.45
N ARG A 13 -11.05 10.38 -17.69
CA ARG A 13 -10.42 11.33 -16.77
C ARG A 13 -9.63 10.51 -15.75
N MET A 14 -8.38 10.18 -16.07
CA MET A 14 -7.58 9.21 -15.32
C MET A 14 -7.08 9.74 -13.96
N VAL A 15 -7.15 11.04 -13.71
CA VAL A 15 -6.72 11.66 -12.45
C VAL A 15 -7.74 12.74 -12.07
N THR A 16 -8.63 12.44 -11.13
CA THR A 16 -9.27 13.48 -10.32
C THR A 16 -8.25 13.87 -9.26
N ASN A 17 -7.96 15.16 -9.08
CA ASN A 17 -7.05 15.64 -8.01
C ASN A 17 -7.71 15.53 -6.62
N GLU A 18 -8.55 14.52 -6.42
CA GLU A 18 -9.24 14.22 -5.18
C GLU A 18 -8.59 13.00 -4.53
N SER A 19 -8.28 13.11 -3.24
CA SER A 19 -7.66 12.02 -2.52
C SER A 19 -8.65 10.89 -2.28
N LYS A 20 -8.25 9.68 -2.66
CA LYS A 20 -8.93 8.42 -2.30
C LYS A 20 -8.30 7.76 -1.08
N ALA A 21 -7.47 8.48 -0.34
CA ALA A 21 -6.85 7.95 0.87
C ALA A 21 -7.90 7.66 1.93
N GLU A 22 -7.75 6.50 2.55
CA GLU A 22 -8.51 6.08 3.72
C GLU A 22 -7.48 5.68 4.78
N THR A 23 -7.81 5.90 6.05
CA THR A 23 -6.94 5.56 7.19
C THR A 23 -7.70 4.68 8.18
N LEU A 24 -6.95 3.92 8.99
CA LEU A 24 -7.53 3.13 10.10
C LEU A 24 -7.86 4.00 11.32
N THR A 25 -7.47 5.28 11.33
CA THR A 25 -7.83 6.23 12.38
C THR A 25 -9.36 6.27 12.59
N GLY A 26 -9.79 6.10 13.84
CA GLY A 26 -11.21 6.09 14.22
C GLY A 26 -11.95 4.80 13.87
N LYS A 27 -11.27 3.78 13.31
CA LYS A 27 -11.84 2.44 13.09
C LYS A 27 -11.60 1.58 14.33
N ASP A 28 -12.65 0.92 14.81
CA ASP A 28 -12.51 -0.07 15.88
C ASP A 28 -12.04 -1.41 15.31
N LEU A 29 -10.74 -1.69 15.41
CA LEU A 29 -10.16 -2.94 14.94
C LEU A 29 -10.39 -4.11 15.92
N THR A 30 -10.91 -3.85 17.12
CA THR A 30 -11.15 -4.91 18.12
C THR A 30 -12.38 -5.75 17.80
N THR A 31 -13.28 -5.24 16.95
CA THR A 31 -14.51 -5.94 16.53
C THR A 31 -14.29 -6.92 15.37
N ILE A 32 -13.08 -7.01 14.84
CA ILE A 32 -12.72 -7.87 13.71
C ILE A 32 -11.64 -8.88 14.11
N SER A 33 -11.43 -9.89 13.25
CA SER A 33 -10.42 -10.91 13.50
C SER A 33 -9.02 -10.27 13.59
N PRO A 34 -8.15 -10.69 14.53
CA PRO A 34 -6.78 -10.19 14.62
C PRO A 34 -6.00 -10.41 13.31
N TRP A 35 -6.29 -11.46 12.55
CA TRP A 35 -5.71 -11.73 11.24
C TRP A 35 -6.06 -10.65 10.19
N VAL A 36 -7.32 -10.21 10.19
CA VAL A 36 -7.82 -9.14 9.30
C VAL A 36 -7.28 -7.78 9.77
N ALA A 37 -7.30 -7.52 11.08
CA ALA A 37 -6.77 -6.28 11.67
C ALA A 37 -5.28 -6.07 11.35
N LEU A 38 -4.43 -7.09 11.53
CA LEU A 38 -3.02 -7.00 11.19
C LEU A 38 -2.80 -6.88 9.67
N SER A 39 -3.64 -7.54 8.86
CA SER A 39 -3.60 -7.39 7.40
C SER A 39 -3.94 -5.97 6.94
N LEU A 40 -4.90 -5.30 7.58
CA LEU A 40 -5.22 -3.89 7.33
C LEU A 40 -4.06 -2.97 7.75
N ARG A 41 -3.51 -3.19 8.94
CA ARG A 41 -2.39 -2.40 9.45
C ARG A 41 -1.15 -2.53 8.56
N LEU A 42 -0.86 -3.72 8.01
CA LEU A 42 0.21 -3.88 7.03
C LEU A 42 -0.07 -3.13 5.71
N GLN A 43 -1.32 -3.05 5.25
CA GLN A 43 -1.67 -2.27 4.07
C GLN A 43 -1.42 -0.77 4.30
N GLU A 44 -1.79 -0.23 5.46
CA GLU A 44 -1.57 1.18 5.79
C GLU A 44 -0.10 1.52 6.06
N ALA A 45 0.60 0.67 6.82
CA ALA A 45 1.96 0.91 7.26
C ALA A 45 3.00 0.73 6.14
N PHE A 46 2.78 -0.24 5.25
CA PHE A 46 3.74 -0.62 4.21
C PHE A 46 3.19 -0.50 2.78
N GLY A 47 1.96 -0.03 2.60
CA GLY A 47 1.38 0.03 1.26
C GLY A 47 1.33 -1.35 0.61
N LEU A 48 0.95 -2.39 1.35
CA LEU A 48 0.73 -3.74 0.79
C LEU A 48 -0.58 -3.79 0.02
N ARG A 49 -0.68 -4.71 -0.96
CA ARG A 49 -1.97 -5.03 -1.58
C ARG A 49 -2.72 -5.94 -0.63
N ARG A 50 -4.06 -5.95 -0.71
CA ARG A 50 -4.92 -6.83 0.09
C ARG A 50 -4.46 -8.30 0.10
N GLU A 51 -4.15 -8.86 -1.07
CA GLU A 51 -3.63 -10.23 -1.15
C GLU A 51 -2.21 -10.37 -0.59
N GLU A 52 -1.35 -9.38 -0.83
CA GLU A 52 0.02 -9.36 -0.29
C GLU A 52 0.01 -9.32 1.24
N SER A 53 -0.91 -8.56 1.86
CA SER A 53 -1.04 -8.49 3.32
C SER A 53 -1.54 -9.80 3.92
N MET A 54 -2.57 -10.43 3.34
CA MET A 54 -3.07 -11.72 3.84
C MET A 54 -2.01 -12.83 3.69
N LYS A 55 -1.25 -12.83 2.58
CA LYS A 55 -0.19 -13.82 2.34
C LYS A 55 1.13 -13.49 3.04
N PHE A 56 1.21 -12.37 3.76
CA PHE A 56 2.46 -11.89 4.37
C PHE A 56 2.97 -12.89 5.40
N ARG A 57 4.21 -13.35 5.23
CA ARG A 57 4.92 -14.19 6.20
C ARG A 57 6.10 -13.42 6.76
N VAL A 58 6.02 -13.05 8.03
CA VAL A 58 7.02 -12.19 8.67
C VAL A 58 8.42 -12.84 8.70
N SER A 59 8.51 -14.14 8.99
CA SER A 59 9.80 -14.87 9.00
C SER A 59 10.57 -14.74 7.68
N TRP A 60 9.86 -14.81 6.56
CA TRP A 60 10.42 -14.62 5.23
C TRP A 60 10.72 -13.16 4.93
N ALA A 61 9.78 -12.26 5.27
CA ALA A 61 9.92 -10.83 4.99
C ALA A 61 11.12 -10.20 5.70
N LEU A 62 11.45 -10.70 6.90
CA LEU A 62 12.58 -10.25 7.71
C LEU A 62 13.89 -11.00 7.43
N LYS A 63 13.85 -12.08 6.63
CA LYS A 63 15.04 -12.92 6.31
C LYS A 63 15.82 -13.34 7.56
N GLY A 64 15.10 -13.72 8.63
CA GLY A 64 15.70 -14.13 9.91
C GLY A 64 16.12 -13.00 10.85
N GLN A 65 15.99 -11.73 10.47
CA GLN A 65 16.28 -10.60 11.36
C GLN A 65 15.14 -10.33 12.35
N SER A 66 15.44 -9.65 13.46
CA SER A 66 14.44 -9.18 14.41
C SER A 66 13.67 -7.98 13.86
N PRO A 67 12.37 -7.82 14.18
CA PRO A 67 11.64 -6.57 13.96
C PRO A 67 12.37 -5.31 14.48
N ASP A 68 13.17 -5.42 15.55
CA ASP A 68 13.85 -4.27 16.15
C ASP A 68 15.01 -3.73 15.31
N SER A 69 15.68 -4.60 14.53
CA SER A 69 16.89 -4.24 13.78
C SER A 69 16.69 -4.15 12.27
N ILE A 70 15.58 -4.67 11.72
CA ILE A 70 15.36 -4.71 10.28
C ILE A 70 15.25 -3.32 9.65
N SER A 71 15.85 -3.08 8.49
CA SER A 71 15.72 -1.80 7.77
C SER A 71 14.73 -1.86 6.61
N VAL A 72 14.42 -3.06 6.10
CA VAL A 72 13.53 -3.29 4.96
C VAL A 72 12.79 -4.62 5.09
N ILE A 73 11.50 -4.65 4.74
CA ILE A 73 10.79 -5.93 4.51
C ILE A 73 10.94 -6.36 3.05
N SER A 74 11.06 -7.66 2.82
CA SER A 74 11.11 -8.26 1.48
C SER A 74 9.80 -8.97 1.13
N LEU A 75 9.17 -8.62 0.01
CA LEU A 75 7.99 -9.35 -0.46
C LEU A 75 8.38 -10.47 -1.42
N LYS A 76 7.87 -11.68 -1.16
CA LYS A 76 8.10 -12.84 -2.01
C LYS A 76 7.39 -12.67 -3.36
N PRO A 77 8.04 -13.02 -4.49
CA PRO A 77 7.44 -12.99 -5.82
C PRO A 77 6.06 -13.66 -5.91
N SER A 78 5.90 -14.83 -5.28
CA SER A 78 4.65 -15.59 -5.29
C SER A 78 3.48 -14.91 -4.57
N TRP A 79 3.73 -13.81 -3.86
CA TRP A 79 2.70 -13.01 -3.20
C TRP A 79 2.36 -11.74 -3.98
N THR A 80 3.24 -11.31 -4.89
CA THR A 80 3.07 -10.05 -5.59
C THR A 80 2.42 -10.27 -6.95
N LYS A 81 1.56 -9.32 -7.34
CA LYS A 81 0.99 -9.30 -8.69
C LYS A 81 2.12 -9.22 -9.71
N GLY A 82 2.23 -10.22 -10.58
CA GLY A 82 3.25 -10.28 -11.64
C GLY A 82 4.62 -10.83 -11.21
N GLY A 83 4.74 -11.44 -10.03
CA GLY A 83 5.93 -12.21 -9.67
C GLY A 83 7.19 -11.40 -9.40
N ARG A 84 7.07 -10.11 -9.05
CA ARG A 84 8.23 -9.23 -8.87
C ARG A 84 8.55 -9.07 -7.38
N PRO A 85 9.77 -9.43 -6.94
CA PRO A 85 10.19 -9.11 -5.59
C PRO A 85 10.31 -7.59 -5.44
N ARG A 86 9.98 -7.08 -4.26
CA ARG A 86 10.24 -5.68 -3.89
C ARG A 86 10.55 -5.57 -2.42
N SER A 87 11.27 -4.52 -2.07
CA SER A 87 11.58 -4.17 -0.70
C SER A 87 10.84 -2.90 -0.30
N ILE A 88 10.43 -2.83 0.96
CA ILE A 88 9.74 -1.66 1.52
C ILE A 88 10.48 -1.28 2.80
N PRO A 89 10.86 0.00 2.99
CA PRO A 89 11.63 0.40 4.16
C PRO A 89 10.83 0.27 5.46
N VAL A 90 11.54 -0.02 6.54
CA VAL A 90 11.05 0.01 7.92
C VAL A 90 11.69 1.23 8.57
N LEU A 91 10.88 2.27 8.76
CA LEU A 91 11.29 3.62 9.11
C LEU A 91 10.89 4.01 10.52
N THR A 92 9.78 3.47 11.04
CA THR A 92 9.21 3.92 12.31
C THR A 92 9.17 2.81 13.36
N PRO A 93 9.21 3.14 14.66
CA PRO A 93 9.00 2.17 15.74
C PRO A 93 7.67 1.43 15.61
N GLU A 94 6.60 2.09 15.17
CA GLU A 94 5.27 1.49 15.01
C GLU A 94 5.26 0.42 13.91
N GLN A 95 6.04 0.61 12.84
CA GLN A 95 6.23 -0.42 11.82
C GLN A 95 6.95 -1.65 12.38
N ARG A 96 7.94 -1.46 13.27
CA ARG A 96 8.64 -2.57 13.95
C ARG A 96 7.72 -3.31 14.90
N GLN A 97 6.96 -2.56 15.69
CA GLN A 97 5.98 -3.12 16.61
C GLN A 97 4.92 -3.94 15.85
N LEU A 98 4.41 -3.43 14.74
CA LEU A 98 3.48 -4.17 13.88
C LEU A 98 4.08 -5.49 13.39
N LEU A 99 5.35 -5.50 12.98
CA LEU A 99 6.04 -6.73 12.57
C LEU A 99 6.19 -7.72 13.75
N ALA A 100 6.45 -7.22 14.96
CA ALA A 100 6.49 -8.04 16.17
C ALA A 100 5.13 -8.67 16.49
N GLU A 101 4.04 -7.91 16.38
CA GLU A 101 2.68 -8.41 16.58
C GLU A 101 2.29 -9.47 15.54
N VAL A 102 2.64 -9.25 14.26
CA VAL A 102 2.44 -10.27 13.20
C VAL A 102 3.21 -11.54 13.51
N ARG A 103 4.45 -11.43 14.01
CA ARG A 103 5.25 -12.58 14.45
C ARG A 103 4.62 -13.30 15.63
N GLN A 104 4.04 -12.57 16.57
CA GLN A 104 3.36 -13.15 17.73
C GLN A 104 2.10 -13.91 17.31
N LEU A 105 1.28 -13.36 16.41
CA LEU A 105 0.04 -14.01 15.95
C LEU A 105 0.30 -15.17 15.00
N ALA A 106 1.13 -14.95 13.98
CA ALA A 106 1.26 -15.88 12.85
C ALA A 106 2.46 -16.83 12.96
N GLY A 107 3.40 -16.57 13.86
CA GLY A 107 4.68 -17.28 13.93
C GLY A 107 5.41 -17.25 12.57
N SER A 108 5.61 -18.42 11.97
CA SER A 108 6.22 -18.57 10.65
C SER A 108 5.19 -18.63 9.49
N GLY A 109 3.89 -18.63 9.81
CA GLY A 109 2.77 -18.69 8.88
C GLY A 109 2.47 -17.37 8.18
N SER A 110 1.43 -17.39 7.34
CA SER A 110 0.85 -16.19 6.70
C SER A 110 -0.24 -15.58 7.56
N LEU A 111 -0.72 -14.38 7.24
CA LEU A 111 -1.92 -13.81 7.85
C LEU A 111 -3.26 -14.45 7.40
N ILE A 112 -3.20 -15.55 6.66
CA ILE A 112 -4.33 -16.48 6.47
C ILE A 112 -4.30 -17.48 7.63
N PRO A 113 -5.37 -17.61 8.43
CA PRO A 113 -5.45 -18.58 9.53
C PRO A 113 -5.15 -20.02 9.07
N PRO A 114 -4.46 -20.84 9.89
CA PRO A 114 -4.07 -22.21 9.51
C PRO A 114 -5.24 -23.14 9.14
N ASP A 115 -6.42 -22.89 9.71
CA ASP A 115 -7.67 -23.63 9.52
C ASP A 115 -8.49 -23.14 8.31
N ARG A 116 -7.98 -22.20 7.51
CA ARG A 116 -8.73 -21.58 6.41
C ARG A 116 -7.98 -21.60 5.09
N SER A 117 -8.73 -21.80 4.01
CA SER A 117 -8.25 -21.49 2.67
C SER A 117 -8.19 -19.98 2.44
N TYR A 118 -7.39 -19.58 1.45
CA TYR A 118 -7.36 -18.18 1.00
C TYR A 118 -8.74 -17.64 0.62
N ARG A 119 -9.59 -18.47 0.00
CA ARG A 119 -10.92 -18.05 -0.47
C ARG A 119 -11.86 -17.76 0.69
N GLU A 120 -11.85 -18.60 1.71
CA GLU A 120 -12.65 -18.41 2.93
C GLU A 120 -12.15 -17.18 3.70
N HIS A 121 -10.83 -17.04 3.85
CA HIS A 121 -10.27 -15.88 4.53
C HIS A 121 -10.51 -14.57 3.76
N LEU A 122 -10.48 -14.58 2.43
CA LEU A 122 -10.81 -13.40 1.62
C LEU A 122 -12.26 -12.94 1.81
N ARG A 123 -13.22 -13.89 1.86
CA ARG A 123 -14.63 -13.57 2.13
C ARG A 123 -14.81 -13.00 3.53
N GLU A 124 -14.14 -13.58 4.52
CA GLU A 124 -14.13 -13.05 5.89
C GLU A 124 -13.57 -11.64 5.94
N PHE A 125 -12.42 -11.44 5.30
CA PHE A 125 -11.74 -10.17 5.20
C PHE A 125 -12.70 -9.10 4.63
N GLU A 126 -13.30 -9.36 3.47
CA GLU A 126 -14.23 -8.42 2.82
C GLU A 126 -15.46 -8.10 3.68
N ARG A 127 -16.04 -9.12 4.34
CA ARG A 127 -17.18 -8.94 5.24
C ARG A 127 -16.81 -8.06 6.42
N GLN A 128 -15.70 -8.36 7.09
CA GLN A 128 -15.26 -7.64 8.28
C GLN A 128 -14.83 -6.20 7.95
N THR A 129 -14.09 -5.98 6.87
CA THR A 129 -13.69 -4.62 6.46
C THR A 129 -14.89 -3.76 6.13
N SER A 130 -15.89 -4.33 5.42
CA SER A 130 -17.14 -3.63 5.13
C SER A 130 -17.89 -3.29 6.43
N GLY A 131 -17.94 -4.21 7.39
CA GLY A 131 -18.59 -4.01 8.69
C GLY A 131 -18.02 -2.87 9.53
N ILE A 132 -16.73 -2.55 9.38
CA ILE A 132 -16.08 -1.40 10.03
C ILE A 132 -16.01 -0.16 9.12
N GLY A 133 -16.76 -0.17 8.01
CA GLY A 133 -16.85 0.95 7.08
C GLY A 133 -15.58 1.20 6.27
N ILE A 134 -14.75 0.16 6.06
CA ILE A 134 -13.64 0.18 5.09
C ILE A 134 -14.16 -0.47 3.81
N GLY A 135 -14.73 0.37 2.93
CA GLY A 135 -15.35 -0.10 1.69
C GLY A 135 -14.32 -0.64 0.70
N HIS A 136 -13.19 0.06 0.53
CA HIS A 136 -12.11 -0.34 -0.38
C HIS A 136 -10.74 -0.14 0.28
N THR A 137 -10.11 -1.24 0.68
CA THR A 137 -8.78 -1.20 1.33
C THR A 137 -7.66 -0.61 0.45
N HIS A 138 -7.93 -0.36 -0.84
CA HIS A 138 -7.03 0.41 -1.68
C HIS A 138 -6.78 1.82 -1.15
N GLY A 139 -7.71 2.42 -0.40
CA GLY A 139 -7.53 3.73 0.24
C GLY A 139 -6.36 3.78 1.21
N LEU A 140 -6.08 2.68 1.93
CA LEU A 140 -4.91 2.56 2.81
C LEU A 140 -3.59 2.67 2.03
N ARG A 141 -3.60 2.18 0.80
CA ARG A 141 -2.45 2.24 -0.11
C ARG A 141 -2.23 3.66 -0.64
N HIS A 142 -3.30 4.42 -0.87
CA HIS A 142 -3.23 5.85 -1.16
C HIS A 142 -2.61 6.60 0.03
N ALA A 143 -3.07 6.31 1.26
CA ALA A 143 -2.53 6.93 2.47
C ALA A 143 -1.02 6.67 2.64
N TYR A 144 -0.56 5.42 2.44
CA TYR A 144 0.87 5.11 2.43
C TYR A 144 1.64 5.98 1.42
N ALA A 145 1.18 6.03 0.18
CA ALA A 145 1.88 6.76 -0.89
C ALA A 145 2.00 8.25 -0.58
N GLN A 146 0.92 8.86 -0.08
CA GLN A 146 0.85 10.29 0.24
C GLN A 146 1.75 10.63 1.42
N ARG A 147 1.68 9.85 2.51
CA ARG A 147 2.59 9.99 3.66
C ARG A 147 4.05 9.83 3.23
N ARG A 148 4.34 8.79 2.44
CA ARG A 148 5.70 8.53 1.96
C ARG A 148 6.26 9.64 1.08
N TYR A 149 5.40 10.28 0.28
CA TYR A 149 5.77 11.46 -0.50
C TYR A 149 6.14 12.63 0.40
N GLU A 150 5.35 12.89 1.44
CA GLU A 150 5.63 13.93 2.43
C GLU A 150 6.93 13.67 3.18
N GLU A 151 7.19 12.44 3.62
CA GLU A 151 8.44 12.03 4.26
C GLU A 151 9.68 12.28 3.39
N LEU A 152 9.57 12.03 2.08
CA LEU A 152 10.69 12.16 1.14
C LEU A 152 10.90 13.59 0.62
N THR A 153 9.86 14.42 0.62
CA THR A 153 9.89 15.77 0.02
C THR A 153 9.80 16.91 1.04
N GLY A 154 9.30 16.62 2.24
CA GLY A 154 8.87 17.62 3.22
C GLY A 154 7.62 18.41 2.80
N ARG A 155 6.87 17.95 1.78
CA ARG A 155 5.74 18.70 1.19
C ARG A 155 4.57 17.78 0.87
N LYS A 156 3.35 18.31 1.01
CA LYS A 156 2.13 17.61 0.57
C LYS A 156 2.19 17.27 -0.93
N PRO A 157 1.70 16.10 -1.37
CA PRO A 157 1.54 15.79 -2.79
C PRO A 157 0.44 16.66 -3.42
N PRO A 158 0.45 16.84 -4.76
CA PRO A 158 -0.57 17.63 -5.47
C PRO A 158 -2.03 17.28 -5.13
N VAL A 159 -2.35 15.99 -4.95
CA VAL A 159 -3.70 15.51 -4.59
C VAL A 159 -4.17 15.99 -3.20
N LEU A 160 -3.25 16.42 -2.33
CA LEU A 160 -3.54 17.00 -1.01
C LEU A 160 -3.31 18.53 -1.00
N GLY A 161 -3.43 19.18 -2.15
CA GLY A 161 -3.22 20.63 -2.29
C GLY A 161 -1.77 21.06 -2.36
N GLY A 162 -0.84 20.12 -2.50
CA GLY A 162 0.57 20.40 -2.77
C GLY A 162 0.80 21.08 -4.12
N ARG A 163 2.03 21.55 -4.33
CA ARG A 163 2.41 22.24 -5.58
C ARG A 163 2.21 21.32 -6.79
N SER A 164 1.39 21.72 -7.75
CA SER A 164 1.21 20.97 -8.99
C SER A 164 2.51 20.89 -9.78
N ARG A 165 2.79 19.71 -10.35
CA ARG A 165 3.96 19.45 -11.21
C ARG A 165 4.01 20.41 -12.39
N ARG A 166 2.85 20.84 -12.91
CA ARG A 166 2.75 21.84 -14.00
C ARG A 166 3.48 23.14 -13.68
N THR A 167 3.53 23.51 -12.40
CA THR A 167 4.17 24.75 -11.92
C THR A 167 5.62 24.55 -11.45
N MET A 168 6.12 23.31 -11.40
CA MET A 168 7.49 23.00 -10.97
C MET A 168 8.49 23.34 -12.07
N ARG A 169 9.64 23.89 -11.69
CA ARG A 169 10.79 24.04 -12.59
C ARG A 169 11.33 22.67 -13.01
N ARG A 170 12.09 22.64 -14.11
CA ARG A 170 12.62 21.38 -14.69
C ARG A 170 13.40 20.53 -13.67
N GLU A 171 14.24 21.15 -12.86
CA GLU A 171 15.03 20.45 -11.84
C GLU A 171 14.18 19.93 -10.68
N GLU A 172 13.22 20.74 -10.21
CA GLU A 172 12.24 20.31 -9.20
C GLU A 172 11.43 19.10 -9.69
N ARG A 173 11.01 19.13 -10.97
CA ARG A 173 10.27 18.03 -11.59
C ARG A 173 11.11 16.76 -11.70
N ARG A 174 12.42 16.86 -11.98
CA ARG A 174 13.32 15.69 -11.99
C ARG A 174 13.41 15.03 -10.61
N LYS A 175 13.54 15.84 -9.54
CA LYS A 175 13.54 15.33 -8.16
C LYS A 175 12.19 14.70 -7.77
N ASP A 176 11.08 15.34 -8.16
CA ASP A 176 9.73 14.77 -7.99
C ASP A 176 9.58 13.42 -8.72
N ASP A 177 10.11 13.30 -9.94
CA ASP A 177 10.06 12.06 -10.71
C ASP A 177 10.86 10.92 -10.05
N GLU A 178 12.02 11.22 -9.46
CA GLU A 178 12.82 10.25 -8.70
C GLU A 178 12.07 9.74 -7.47
N ILE A 179 11.43 10.64 -6.73
CA ILE A 179 10.64 10.31 -5.53
C ILE A 179 9.42 9.46 -5.92
N ARG A 180 8.71 9.86 -6.98
CA ARG A 180 7.58 9.09 -7.50
C ARG A 180 8.02 7.72 -8.01
N ARG A 181 9.19 7.60 -8.64
CA ARG A 181 9.75 6.30 -9.04
C ARG A 181 9.99 5.41 -7.82
N LYS A 182 10.62 5.94 -6.78
CA LYS A 182 10.85 5.20 -5.52
C LYS A 182 9.55 4.70 -4.90
N ILE A 183 8.55 5.57 -4.76
CA ILE A 183 7.22 5.19 -4.23
C ILE A 183 6.53 4.16 -5.13
N SER A 184 6.65 4.30 -6.46
CA SER A 184 6.14 3.32 -7.42
C SER A 184 6.74 1.93 -7.19
N GLU A 185 8.04 1.86 -6.99
CA GLU A 185 8.78 0.62 -6.72
C GLU A 185 8.38 0.01 -5.38
N GLU A 186 8.28 0.81 -4.31
CA GLU A 186 7.78 0.37 -2.99
C GLU A 186 6.33 -0.16 -3.09
N LEU A 187 5.50 0.42 -3.96
CA LEU A 187 4.16 -0.04 -4.28
C LEU A 187 4.13 -1.13 -5.39
N GLY A 188 5.27 -1.63 -5.85
CA GLY A 188 5.34 -2.71 -6.84
C GLY A 188 4.63 -2.38 -8.14
N HIS A 189 4.83 -1.17 -8.64
CA HIS A 189 4.40 -0.70 -9.96
C HIS A 189 5.64 -0.37 -10.79
N SER A 190 5.62 -0.71 -12.09
CA SER A 190 6.76 -0.48 -13.01
C SER A 190 6.74 0.88 -13.70
N ARG A 191 5.69 1.69 -13.50
CA ARG A 191 5.47 2.96 -14.21
C ARG A 191 5.15 4.07 -13.24
N ILE A 192 5.90 5.17 -13.34
CA ILE A 192 5.66 6.42 -12.59
C ILE A 192 4.22 6.93 -12.81
N SER A 193 3.65 6.74 -14.00
CA SER A 193 2.28 7.20 -14.32
C SER A 193 1.21 6.62 -13.38
N VAL A 194 1.45 5.46 -12.78
CA VAL A 194 0.54 4.86 -11.79
C VAL A 194 0.54 5.68 -10.49
N THR A 195 1.65 6.36 -10.17
CA THR A 195 1.72 7.21 -8.97
C THR A 195 0.88 8.48 -9.06
N SER A 196 0.54 8.95 -10.27
CA SER A 196 -0.38 10.08 -10.44
C SER A 196 -1.78 9.77 -9.87
N ILE A 197 -2.18 8.50 -9.80
CA ILE A 197 -3.43 8.08 -9.14
C ILE A 197 -3.33 8.27 -7.62
N TYR A 198 -2.15 8.07 -7.04
CA TYR A 198 -1.93 8.17 -5.60
C TYR A 198 -1.62 9.60 -5.13
N LEU A 199 -0.90 10.37 -5.95
CA LEU A 199 -0.26 11.63 -5.56
C LEU A 199 -0.79 12.85 -6.34
N GLY A 200 -1.59 12.64 -7.38
CA GLY A 200 -2.04 13.72 -8.27
C GLY A 200 -0.91 14.24 -9.17
N ASN A 201 -1.25 15.27 -9.95
CA ASN A 201 -0.36 15.91 -10.93
C ASN A 201 -0.19 17.40 -10.71
#